data_AF-A0A6M3KVZ7-F1
#
_entry.id   AF-A0A6M3KVZ7-F1
#
_cell.length_a   1.000
_cell.length_b   1.000
_cell.length_c   1.000
_cell.angle_alpha   90.00
_cell.angle_beta   90.00
_cell.angle_gamma   90.00
#
_symmetry.space_group_name_H-M   'P 1'
#
loop_
_entity.id
_entity.type
_entity.pdbx_description
1 polymer ?
#
loop_
_entity_poly.entity_id
_entity_poly.type
_entity_poly.pdbx_seq_one_letter_code
_entity_poly.pdbx_strand_id
1 'polypeptide(L)'
;MERVDLITIKISGKMLWQKFHICDADYITNKCKGRCCEGREGISVVVHESEVARISSYGVVIEAGFIKRDNRNRCPFKQNDGLCGIHDDKPFGCNASPFTVNDNGMIIIRNRYRLFCCYKDLPSVPAFESHKRSLLKIFGEEEVDNIISQVNNHLDIIVSKISSYNYKVLMDNHICRKRINGGKYATTPMF
;
A
#
# COMPACT_ATOMS: atom_id res chain seq x y z
N MET A 1 -12.02 -23.13 -13.03
CA MET A 1 -11.91 -22.00 -12.08
C MET A 1 -11.24 -22.52 -10.83
N GLU A 2 -10.00 -22.12 -10.57
CA GLU A 2 -9.39 -22.41 -9.26
C GLU A 2 -10.21 -21.73 -8.17
N ARG A 3 -10.51 -22.46 -7.08
CA ARG A 3 -11.17 -21.87 -5.93
C ARG A 3 -10.20 -20.89 -5.27
N VAL A 4 -10.57 -19.62 -5.23
CA VAL A 4 -9.87 -18.62 -4.43
C VAL A 4 -10.20 -18.92 -2.97
N ASP A 5 -9.17 -19.29 -2.20
CA ASP A 5 -9.29 -19.44 -0.75
C ASP A 5 -9.44 -18.06 -0.10
N LEU A 6 -10.54 -17.87 0.62
CA LEU A 6 -10.93 -16.59 1.23
C LEU A 6 -10.89 -16.71 2.75
N ILE A 7 -10.32 -15.71 3.39
CA ILE A 7 -10.28 -15.60 4.85
C ILE A 7 -11.06 -14.37 5.31
N THR A 8 -11.66 -14.47 6.50
CA THR A 8 -12.33 -13.34 7.15
C THR A 8 -11.33 -12.43 7.83
N ILE A 9 -11.43 -11.13 7.60
CA ILE A 9 -10.58 -10.11 8.21
C ILE A 9 -11.40 -8.94 8.75
N LYS A 10 -10.83 -8.26 9.75
CA LYS A 10 -11.37 -7.02 10.31
C LYS A 10 -10.67 -5.82 9.71
N ILE A 11 -11.42 -4.77 9.42
CA ILE A 11 -10.91 -3.47 8.98
C ILE A 11 -11.43 -2.40 9.94
N SER A 12 -10.58 -1.45 10.32
CA SER A 12 -11.03 -0.34 11.18
C SER A 12 -11.86 0.67 10.38
N GLY A 13 -13.17 0.74 10.65
CA GLY A 13 -14.08 1.72 10.03
C GLY A 13 -13.68 3.16 10.34
N LYS A 14 -13.30 3.44 11.59
CA LYS A 14 -12.75 4.75 12.00
C LYS A 14 -11.55 5.19 11.16
N MET A 15 -10.69 4.26 10.75
CA MET A 15 -9.53 4.58 9.90
C MET A 15 -9.95 4.88 8.47
N LEU A 16 -10.98 4.22 7.95
CA LEU A 16 -11.52 4.46 6.61
C LEU A 16 -12.19 5.83 6.48
N TRP A 17 -12.71 6.39 7.57
CA TRP A 17 -13.27 7.75 7.61
C TRP A 17 -12.23 8.88 7.67
N GLN A 18 -10.93 8.56 7.81
CA GLN A 18 -9.87 9.58 7.80
C GLN A 18 -9.83 10.32 6.47
N LYS A 19 -9.62 11.63 6.51
CA LYS A 19 -9.74 12.50 5.33
C LYS A 19 -8.39 12.70 4.63
N PHE A 20 -8.40 12.55 3.30
CA PHE A 20 -7.25 12.75 2.43
C PHE A 20 -7.67 13.44 1.14
N HIS A 21 -6.75 14.19 0.54
CA HIS A 21 -6.91 14.65 -0.84
C HIS A 21 -6.92 13.45 -1.80
N ILE A 22 -7.68 13.57 -2.90
CA ILE A 22 -7.68 12.59 -3.99
C ILE A 22 -6.30 12.52 -4.64
N CYS A 23 -5.84 11.33 -4.99
CA CYS A 23 -4.54 11.13 -5.64
C CYS A 23 -4.69 11.22 -7.17
N ASP A 24 -4.85 12.43 -7.69
CA ASP A 24 -4.90 12.70 -9.14
C ASP A 24 -3.56 13.23 -9.67
N ALA A 25 -3.43 13.25 -11.01
CA ALA A 25 -2.19 13.63 -11.68
C ALA A 25 -1.80 15.10 -11.44
N ASP A 26 -2.78 16.01 -11.35
CA ASP A 26 -2.53 17.42 -11.12
C ASP A 26 -1.99 17.64 -9.70
N TYR A 27 -2.65 17.06 -8.70
CA TYR A 27 -2.23 17.12 -7.31
C TYR A 27 -0.84 16.49 -7.10
N ILE A 28 -0.55 15.36 -7.77
CA ILE A 28 0.78 14.76 -7.75
C ILE A 28 1.81 15.72 -8.36
N THR A 29 1.53 16.25 -9.55
CA THR A 29 2.48 17.08 -10.29
C THR A 29 2.75 18.39 -9.58
N ASN A 30 1.74 19.02 -8.97
CA ASN A 30 1.85 20.37 -8.43
C ASN A 30 2.18 20.42 -6.94
N LYS A 31 1.70 19.46 -6.14
CA LYS A 31 1.75 19.53 -4.68
C LYS A 31 2.40 18.33 -4.01
N CYS A 32 1.88 17.13 -4.23
CA CYS A 32 2.34 15.91 -3.55
C CYS A 32 3.73 15.45 -4.03
N LYS A 33 4.07 15.73 -5.31
CA LYS A 33 5.31 15.33 -5.98
C LYS A 33 5.62 13.84 -5.85
N GLY A 34 4.61 12.98 -5.72
CA GLY A 34 4.78 11.52 -5.63
C GLY A 34 5.67 11.04 -4.48
N ARG A 35 5.56 11.66 -3.30
CA ARG A 35 6.41 11.32 -2.13
C ARG A 35 5.95 10.07 -1.36
N CYS A 36 4.83 9.45 -1.74
CA CYS A 36 4.26 8.29 -1.06
C CYS A 36 5.21 7.07 -1.01
N CYS A 37 6.11 6.92 -1.98
CA CYS A 37 7.11 5.85 -2.01
C CYS A 37 8.40 6.17 -1.23
N GLU A 38 8.63 7.41 -0.81
CA GLU A 38 9.90 7.89 -0.22
C GLU A 38 9.95 7.67 1.29
N GLY A 39 10.76 6.72 1.74
CA GLY A 39 11.03 6.47 3.17
C GLY A 39 12.18 7.31 3.72
N ARG A 40 12.31 7.36 5.05
CA ARG A 40 13.38 8.10 5.76
C ARG A 40 14.78 7.66 5.31
N GLU A 41 15.02 6.35 5.25
CA GLU A 41 16.32 5.79 4.85
C GLU A 41 16.37 5.36 3.38
N GLY A 42 15.21 5.14 2.75
CA GLY A 42 15.15 4.43 1.48
C GLY A 42 13.97 4.78 0.59
N ILE A 43 13.85 4.03 -0.49
CA ILE A 43 12.53 3.71 -1.01
C ILE A 43 11.87 2.77 -0.01
N SER A 44 10.58 2.94 0.18
CA SER A 44 9.79 2.15 1.12
C SER A 44 8.89 1.14 0.41
N VAL A 45 9.16 0.84 -0.85
CA VAL A 45 8.37 -0.08 -1.65
C VAL A 45 8.92 -1.48 -1.45
N VAL A 46 8.14 -2.30 -0.76
CA VAL A 46 8.41 -3.73 -0.64
C VAL A 46 7.97 -4.39 -1.94
N VAL A 47 8.78 -5.34 -2.42
CA VAL A 47 8.46 -6.22 -3.53
C VAL A 47 8.37 -7.63 -2.96
N HIS A 48 7.20 -8.25 -3.08
CA HIS A 48 7.02 -9.63 -2.66
C HIS A 48 7.83 -10.57 -3.56
N GLU A 49 8.28 -11.71 -3.04
CA GLU A 49 9.12 -12.66 -3.79
C GLU A 49 8.52 -13.08 -5.13
N SER A 50 7.21 -13.31 -5.17
CA SER A 50 6.47 -13.67 -6.39
C SER A 50 6.47 -12.56 -7.45
N GLU A 51 6.80 -11.33 -7.08
CA GLU A 51 6.83 -10.17 -7.97
C GLU A 51 8.26 -9.80 -8.40
N VAL A 52 9.30 -10.38 -7.78
CA VAL A 52 10.71 -10.00 -7.98
C VAL A 52 11.11 -10.12 -9.44
N ALA A 53 10.80 -11.24 -10.10
CA ALA A 53 11.17 -11.47 -11.49
C ALA A 53 10.53 -10.43 -12.43
N ARG A 54 9.22 -10.20 -12.28
CA ARG A 54 8.46 -9.22 -13.07
C ARG A 54 8.95 -7.79 -12.83
N ILE A 55 9.20 -7.42 -11.58
CA ILE A 55 9.68 -6.06 -11.29
C ILE A 55 11.11 -5.87 -11.79
N SER A 56 11.97 -6.87 -11.64
CA SER A 56 13.35 -6.84 -12.14
C SER A 56 13.44 -6.77 -13.66
N SER A 57 12.46 -7.30 -14.40
CA SER A 57 12.45 -7.20 -15.88
C SER A 57 12.32 -5.77 -16.39
N TYR A 58 11.95 -4.80 -15.54
CA TYR A 58 12.02 -3.38 -15.86
C TYR A 58 13.42 -2.76 -15.70
N GLY A 59 14.45 -3.57 -15.41
CA GLY A 59 15.83 -3.10 -15.26
C GLY A 59 16.12 -2.44 -13.91
N VAL A 60 15.29 -2.68 -12.89
CA VAL A 60 15.52 -2.17 -11.53
C VAL A 60 16.15 -3.25 -10.64
N VAL A 61 16.93 -2.80 -9.66
CA VAL A 61 17.54 -3.69 -8.65
C VAL A 61 16.61 -3.79 -7.45
N ILE A 62 16.40 -5.01 -6.96
CA ILE A 62 15.70 -5.27 -5.70
C ILE A 62 16.73 -5.70 -4.66
N GLU A 63 16.78 -5.01 -3.53
CA GLU A 63 17.74 -5.23 -2.46
C GLU A 63 17.00 -5.40 -1.13
N ALA A 64 17.26 -6.50 -0.42
CA ALA A 64 16.59 -6.87 0.83
C ALA A 64 15.04 -6.83 0.77
N GLY A 65 14.46 -7.12 -0.40
CA GLY A 65 13.00 -7.08 -0.63
C GLY A 65 12.44 -5.69 -0.96
N PHE A 66 13.29 -4.70 -1.21
CA PHE A 66 12.88 -3.33 -1.58
C PHE A 66 13.41 -2.94 -2.95
N ILE A 67 12.68 -2.09 -3.66
CA ILE A 67 13.22 -1.43 -4.86
C ILE A 67 14.39 -0.54 -4.42
N LYS A 68 15.56 -0.75 -5.02
CA LYS A 68 16.76 0.06 -4.79
C LYS A 68 16.58 1.46 -5.38
N ARG A 69 17.15 2.46 -4.71
CA ARG A 69 17.16 3.85 -5.20
C ARG A 69 18.01 3.99 -6.45
N ASP A 70 17.57 4.87 -7.34
CA ASP A 70 18.41 5.33 -8.45
C ASP A 70 19.52 6.28 -7.97
N ASN A 71 20.38 6.72 -8.89
CA ASN A 71 21.45 7.68 -8.61
C ASN A 71 20.95 9.06 -8.14
N ARG A 72 19.65 9.36 -8.29
CA ARG A 72 19.00 10.58 -7.80
C ARG A 72 18.44 10.39 -6.39
N ASN A 73 18.72 9.25 -5.75
CA ASN A 73 18.20 8.86 -4.44
C ASN A 73 16.66 8.72 -4.43
N ARG A 74 16.04 8.42 -5.58
CA ARG A 74 14.59 8.29 -5.77
C ARG A 74 14.20 6.89 -6.25
N CYS A 75 12.89 6.61 -6.27
CA CYS A 75 12.36 5.45 -6.99
C CYS A 75 12.77 5.53 -8.47
N PRO A 76 13.36 4.46 -9.06
CA PRO A 76 13.73 4.44 -10.48
C PRO A 76 12.54 4.70 -11.42
N PHE A 77 11.34 4.31 -10.98
CA PHE A 77 10.10 4.54 -11.73
C PHE A 77 9.50 5.94 -11.55
N LYS A 78 10.11 6.80 -10.74
CA LYS A 78 9.61 8.16 -10.51
C LYS A 78 10.07 9.09 -11.62
N GLN A 79 9.10 9.67 -12.32
CA GLN A 79 9.31 10.65 -13.37
C GLN A 79 9.62 12.03 -12.78
N ASN A 80 10.06 12.97 -13.62
CA ASN A 80 10.50 14.29 -13.18
C ASN A 80 9.36 15.15 -12.63
N ASP A 81 8.14 14.95 -13.12
CA ASP A 81 6.89 15.54 -12.60
C ASP A 81 6.42 14.89 -11.29
N GLY A 82 7.04 13.79 -10.86
CA GLY A 82 6.67 13.02 -9.67
C GLY A 82 5.66 11.91 -9.91
N LEU A 83 5.18 11.73 -11.14
CA LEU A 83 4.35 10.58 -11.52
C LEU A 83 5.18 9.29 -11.52
N CYS A 84 4.48 8.16 -11.56
CA CYS A 84 5.09 6.83 -11.55
C CYS A 84 4.98 6.20 -12.94
N GLY A 85 6.11 5.89 -13.57
CA GLY A 85 6.18 5.34 -14.92
C GLY A 85 5.61 3.93 -15.08
N ILE A 86 5.38 3.20 -13.97
CA ILE A 86 4.71 1.89 -13.96
C ILE A 86 3.36 1.98 -13.24
N HIS A 87 2.64 3.10 -13.35
CA HIS A 87 1.47 3.40 -12.52
C HIS A 87 0.45 2.25 -12.43
N ASP A 88 0.24 1.56 -13.55
CA ASP A 88 -0.72 0.47 -13.68
C ASP A 88 -0.18 -0.92 -13.32
N ASP A 89 1.14 -1.10 -13.40
CA ASP A 89 1.82 -2.38 -13.10
C ASP A 89 2.72 -2.33 -11.84
N LYS A 90 2.37 -1.43 -10.91
CA LYS A 90 3.03 -1.31 -9.60
C LYS A 90 3.06 -2.65 -8.87
N PRO A 91 4.12 -2.95 -8.10
CA PRO A 91 4.11 -4.10 -7.21
C PRO A 91 2.97 -3.99 -6.19
N PHE A 92 2.52 -5.12 -5.67
CA PHE A 92 1.43 -5.19 -4.68
C PHE A 92 1.76 -4.32 -3.46
N GLY A 93 3.00 -4.33 -2.99
CA GLY A 93 3.45 -3.49 -1.86
C GLY A 93 3.33 -1.97 -2.11
N CYS A 94 3.35 -1.53 -3.38
CA CYS A 94 3.01 -0.15 -3.77
C CYS A 94 1.49 0.07 -3.75
N ASN A 95 0.74 -0.82 -4.40
CA ASN A 95 -0.72 -0.71 -4.53
C ASN A 95 -1.42 -0.75 -3.17
N ALA A 96 -0.99 -1.63 -2.27
CA ALA A 96 -1.53 -1.76 -0.93
C ALA A 96 -0.95 -0.77 0.08
N SER A 97 0.01 0.08 -0.33
CA SER A 97 0.82 0.91 0.57
C SER A 97 0.04 1.82 1.54
N PRO A 98 -1.16 2.34 1.26
CA PRO A 98 -1.94 3.08 2.26
C PRO A 98 -2.41 2.21 3.45
N PHE A 99 -2.53 0.90 3.25
CA PHE A 99 -3.06 -0.06 4.20
C PHE A 99 -1.95 -0.93 4.81
N THR A 100 -2.17 -1.43 6.01
CA THR A 100 -1.34 -2.46 6.66
C THR A 100 -2.19 -3.28 7.61
N VAL A 101 -1.70 -4.46 7.95
CA VAL A 101 -2.21 -5.24 9.08
C VAL A 101 -1.50 -4.76 10.34
N ASN A 102 -2.25 -4.56 11.43
CA ASN A 102 -1.68 -4.28 12.75
C ASN A 102 -1.41 -5.58 13.54
N ASP A 103 -0.91 -5.45 14.77
CA ASP A 103 -0.52 -6.62 15.57
C ASP A 103 -1.70 -7.46 16.06
N ASN A 104 -2.94 -6.96 15.91
CA ASN A 104 -4.18 -7.67 16.19
C ASN A 104 -4.81 -8.29 14.93
N GLY A 105 -4.09 -8.35 13.80
CA GLY A 105 -4.60 -8.91 12.55
C GLY A 105 -5.66 -8.05 11.86
N MET A 106 -5.81 -6.77 12.23
CA MET A 106 -6.79 -5.85 11.64
C MET A 106 -6.13 -4.95 10.59
N ILE A 107 -6.81 -4.75 9.46
CA ILE A 107 -6.40 -3.79 8.44
C ILE A 107 -6.70 -2.37 8.91
N ILE A 108 -5.67 -1.52 8.85
CA ILE A 108 -5.72 -0.10 9.21
C ILE A 108 -5.01 0.75 8.15
N ILE A 109 -5.26 2.07 8.20
CA ILE A 109 -4.44 3.03 7.44
C ILE A 109 -3.07 3.17 8.11
N ARG A 110 -2.01 3.08 7.30
CA ARG A 110 -0.63 3.25 7.77
C ARG A 110 -0.40 4.66 8.25
N ASN A 111 0.11 4.79 9.48
CA ASN A 111 0.32 6.10 10.12
C ASN A 111 1.16 7.07 9.28
N ARG A 112 2.11 6.57 8.48
CA ARG A 112 2.93 7.40 7.59
C ARG A 112 2.11 8.20 6.59
N TYR A 113 0.96 7.71 6.13
CA TYR A 113 0.12 8.47 5.20
C TYR A 113 -0.46 9.73 5.85
N ARG A 114 -0.60 9.75 7.18
CA ARG A 114 -0.99 10.95 7.95
C ARG A 114 0.10 11.99 8.07
N LEU A 115 1.34 11.63 7.73
CA LEU A 115 2.48 12.53 7.74
C LEU A 115 2.71 13.18 6.37
N PHE A 116 1.95 12.78 5.35
CA PHE A 116 2.05 13.37 4.03
C PHE A 116 1.12 14.56 3.86
N CYS A 117 1.49 15.43 2.93
CA CYS A 117 0.74 16.65 2.62
C CYS A 117 -0.70 16.39 2.14
N CYS A 118 -1.06 15.19 1.69
CA CYS A 118 -2.43 14.86 1.30
C CYS A 118 -3.37 14.64 2.49
N TYR A 119 -2.85 14.37 3.69
CA TYR A 119 -3.70 14.13 4.85
C TYR A 119 -4.36 15.43 5.31
N LYS A 120 -5.70 15.42 5.36
CA LYS A 120 -6.57 16.58 5.68
C LYS A 120 -6.40 17.79 4.77
N ASP A 121 -5.81 17.62 3.58
CA ASP A 121 -5.70 18.69 2.60
C ASP A 121 -6.95 18.78 1.72
N LEU A 122 -7.30 19.99 1.28
CA LEU A 122 -8.57 20.29 0.60
C LEU A 122 -8.45 20.29 -0.92
N PRO A 123 -9.47 19.81 -1.65
CA PRO A 123 -10.65 19.08 -1.15
C PRO A 123 -10.28 17.71 -0.55
N SER A 124 -10.95 17.33 0.54
CA SER A 124 -10.66 16.09 1.26
C SER A 124 -11.84 15.13 1.26
N VAL A 125 -11.57 13.86 0.97
CA VAL A 125 -12.55 12.76 0.96
C VAL A 125 -12.13 11.66 1.95
N PRO A 126 -13.04 10.79 2.41
CA PRO A 126 -12.67 9.64 3.23
C PRO A 126 -11.61 8.74 2.57
N ALA A 127 -10.85 8.00 3.38
CA ALA A 127 -9.76 7.15 2.91
C ALA A 127 -10.25 6.01 2.00
N PHE A 128 -11.46 5.49 2.22
CA PHE A 128 -12.04 4.48 1.34
C PHE A 128 -12.34 5.01 -0.07
N GLU A 129 -12.51 6.33 -0.23
CA GLU A 129 -12.64 6.98 -1.54
C GLU A 129 -11.26 7.35 -2.11
N SER A 130 -10.44 8.09 -1.35
CA SER A 130 -9.12 8.55 -1.82
C SER A 130 -8.16 7.40 -2.14
N HIS A 131 -8.34 6.26 -1.49
CA HIS A 131 -7.52 5.05 -1.67
C HIS A 131 -8.34 3.88 -2.23
N LYS A 132 -9.46 4.14 -2.91
CA LYS A 132 -10.33 3.09 -3.50
C LYS A 132 -9.54 2.12 -4.38
N ARG A 133 -8.62 2.61 -5.22
CA ARG A 133 -7.77 1.76 -6.09
C ARG A 133 -6.94 0.76 -5.28
N SER A 134 -6.45 1.16 -4.11
CA SER A 134 -5.72 0.26 -3.22
C SER A 134 -6.63 -0.79 -2.61
N LEU A 135 -7.84 -0.42 -2.18
CA LEU A 135 -8.83 -1.39 -1.71
C LEU A 135 -9.19 -2.40 -2.80
N LEU A 136 -9.44 -1.94 -4.03
CA LEU A 136 -9.75 -2.82 -5.17
C LEU A 136 -8.63 -3.83 -5.44
N LYS A 137 -7.37 -3.42 -5.33
CA LYS A 137 -6.23 -4.33 -5.51
C LYS A 137 -6.08 -5.34 -4.37
N ILE A 138 -6.55 -5.02 -3.17
CA ILE A 138 -6.47 -5.90 -2.00
C ILE A 138 -7.65 -6.88 -1.95
N PHE A 139 -8.87 -6.40 -2.18
CA PHE A 139 -10.11 -7.14 -1.91
C PHE A 139 -10.89 -7.56 -3.17
N GLY A 140 -10.66 -6.90 -4.31
CA GLY A 140 -11.50 -7.05 -5.49
C GLY A 140 -12.76 -6.18 -5.42
N GLU A 141 -13.49 -6.09 -6.53
CA GLU A 141 -14.60 -5.15 -6.70
C GLU A 141 -15.79 -5.43 -5.77
N GLU A 142 -16.32 -6.66 -5.81
CA GLU A 142 -17.47 -7.09 -4.99
C GLU A 142 -17.26 -6.81 -3.50
N GLU A 143 -16.09 -7.15 -2.98
CA GLU A 143 -15.80 -6.99 -1.57
C GLU A 143 -15.56 -5.52 -1.19
N VAL A 144 -15.02 -4.70 -2.10
CA VAL A 144 -14.91 -3.25 -1.85
C VAL A 144 -16.28 -2.60 -1.72
N ASP A 145 -17.26 -3.02 -2.52
CA ASP A 145 -18.62 -2.51 -2.40
C ASP A 145 -19.25 -2.92 -1.06
N ASN A 146 -19.02 -4.15 -0.61
CA ASN A 146 -19.41 -4.62 0.72
C ASN A 146 -18.75 -3.79 1.85
N ILE A 147 -17.45 -3.52 1.74
CA ILE A 147 -16.71 -2.67 2.69
C ILE A 147 -17.34 -1.27 2.74
N ILE A 148 -17.57 -0.65 1.58
CA ILE A 148 -18.13 0.70 1.50
C ILE A 148 -19.53 0.75 2.09
N SER A 149 -20.38 -0.24 1.81
CA SER A 149 -21.72 -0.36 2.41
C SER A 149 -21.66 -0.40 3.94
N GLN A 150 -20.80 -1.24 4.50
CA GLN A 150 -20.61 -1.32 5.95
C GLN A 150 -20.05 -0.02 6.56
N VAL A 151 -19.14 0.66 5.87
CA VAL A 151 -18.58 1.95 6.31
C VAL A 151 -19.62 3.05 6.31
N ASN A 152 -20.50 3.08 5.29
CA ASN A 152 -21.62 4.01 5.20
C ASN A 152 -22.69 3.75 6.28
N ASN A 153 -22.79 2.52 6.78
CA ASN A 153 -23.57 2.18 7.97
C ASN A 153 -22.85 2.54 9.29
N HIS A 154 -21.75 3.31 9.23
CA HIS A 154 -20.96 3.79 10.37
C HIS A 154 -20.47 2.70 11.32
N LEU A 155 -20.21 1.49 10.80
CA LEU A 155 -19.65 0.41 11.60
C LEU A 155 -18.19 0.71 12.00
N ASP A 156 -17.86 0.59 13.29
CA ASP A 156 -16.50 0.79 13.80
C ASP A 156 -15.53 -0.31 13.35
N ILE A 157 -16.04 -1.53 13.21
CA ILE A 157 -15.30 -2.70 12.72
C ILE A 157 -16.05 -3.24 11.51
N ILE A 158 -15.38 -3.21 10.37
CA ILE A 158 -15.86 -3.80 9.12
C ILE A 158 -15.36 -5.25 9.06
N VAL A 159 -16.24 -6.18 8.73
CA VAL A 159 -15.87 -7.58 8.51
C VAL A 159 -15.93 -7.86 7.02
N SER A 160 -14.82 -8.36 6.47
CA SER A 160 -14.63 -8.49 5.04
C SER A 160 -13.88 -9.78 4.70
N LYS A 161 -13.92 -10.20 3.44
CA LYS A 161 -13.20 -11.37 2.94
C LYS A 161 -12.02 -10.96 2.07
N ILE A 162 -10.85 -11.54 2.31
CA ILE A 162 -9.66 -11.31 1.50
C ILE A 162 -9.12 -12.65 1.03
N SER A 163 -8.51 -12.71 -0.16
CA SER A 163 -7.84 -13.95 -0.58
C SER A 163 -6.67 -14.25 0.37
N SER A 164 -6.46 -15.53 0.68
CA SER A 164 -5.36 -15.96 1.54
C SER A 164 -4.01 -15.52 0.96
N TYR A 165 -3.88 -15.50 -0.36
CA TYR A 165 -2.71 -14.94 -1.06
C TYR A 165 -2.50 -13.44 -0.76
N ASN A 166 -3.51 -12.58 -0.95
CA ASN A 166 -3.36 -11.14 -0.72
C ASN A 166 -3.11 -10.84 0.76
N TYR A 167 -3.73 -11.59 1.67
CA TYR A 167 -3.46 -11.47 3.09
C TYR A 167 -2.01 -11.84 3.43
N LYS A 168 -1.51 -12.97 2.90
CA LYS A 168 -0.12 -13.38 3.07
C LYS A 168 0.83 -12.30 2.59
N VAL A 169 0.62 -11.75 1.39
CA VAL A 169 1.47 -10.69 0.84
C VAL A 169 1.42 -9.41 1.68
N LEU A 170 0.25 -9.02 2.21
CA LEU A 170 0.13 -7.91 3.16
C LEU A 170 0.93 -8.14 4.45
N MET A 171 0.86 -9.36 5.01
CA MET A 171 1.59 -9.75 6.20
C MET A 171 3.10 -9.79 5.97
N ASP A 172 3.54 -10.38 4.87
CA ASP A 172 4.95 -10.44 4.49
C ASP A 172 5.53 -9.02 4.29
N ASN A 173 4.74 -8.13 3.67
CA ASN A 173 5.08 -6.70 3.57
C ASN A 173 5.20 -6.01 4.93
N HIS A 174 4.32 -6.31 5.89
CA HIS A 174 4.37 -5.77 7.26
C HIS A 174 5.63 -6.26 7.99
N ILE A 175 5.93 -7.55 7.91
CA ILE A 175 7.11 -8.18 8.53
C ILE A 175 8.39 -7.59 7.94
N CYS A 176 8.48 -7.51 6.62
CA CYS A 176 9.64 -6.95 5.91
C CYS A 176 9.95 -5.52 6.39
N ARG A 177 8.90 -4.68 6.57
CA ARG A 177 9.04 -3.30 7.07
C ARG A 177 9.46 -3.23 8.54
N LYS A 178 8.99 -4.15 9.39
CA LYS A 178 9.39 -4.20 10.81
C LYS A 178 10.86 -4.54 10.99
N ARG A 179 11.41 -5.45 10.16
CA ARG A 179 12.84 -5.83 10.22
C ARG A 179 13.77 -4.61 10.05
N ILE A 180 13.44 -3.71 9.14
CA ILE A 180 14.23 -2.47 8.91
C ILE A 180 14.13 -1.51 10.09
N ASN A 181 12.92 -1.23 10.58
CA ASN A 181 12.72 -0.26 11.67
C ASN A 181 13.25 -0.77 13.03
N GLY A 182 13.47 -2.08 13.18
CA GLY A 182 14.01 -2.71 14.39
C GLY A 182 15.54 -2.75 14.50
N GLY A 183 16.27 -2.17 13.54
CA GLY A 183 17.73 -1.98 13.64
C GLY A 183 18.59 -3.25 13.60
N LYS A 184 18.04 -4.41 13.23
CA LYS A 184 18.82 -5.62 12.99
C LYS A 184 18.34 -6.28 11.71
N TYR A 185 19.21 -6.34 10.71
CA TYR A 185 19.06 -7.23 9.57
C TYR A 185 18.96 -8.67 10.10
N ALA A 186 17.75 -9.14 10.38
CA ALA A 186 17.50 -10.55 10.58
C ALA A 186 17.59 -11.20 9.19
N THR A 187 18.75 -11.77 8.90
CA THR A 187 19.08 -12.61 7.75
C THR A 187 18.34 -13.95 7.82
N THR A 188 17.04 -13.93 8.11
CA THR A 188 16.21 -15.14 7.99
C THR A 188 15.76 -15.22 6.53
N PRO A 189 16.23 -16.23 5.77
CA PRO A 189 15.69 -16.52 4.45
C PRO A 189 14.18 -16.70 4.55
N MET A 190 13.43 -16.22 3.56
CA MET A 190 12.08 -16.70 3.37
C MET A 190 12.23 -18.14 2.87
N PHE A 191 11.86 -19.10 3.73
CA PHE A 191 11.77 -20.52 3.42
C PHE A 191 10.32 -20.86 3.06
#